data_AF-A0A5C6DJX0-F1
#
_entry.id   AF-A0A5C6DJX0-F1
#
_cell.length_a   1.000
_cell.length_b   1.000
_cell.length_c   1.000
_cell.angle_alpha   90.00
_cell.angle_beta   90.00
_cell.angle_gamma   90.00
#
_symmetry.space_group_name_H-M   'P 1'
#
loop_
_entity.id
_entity.type
_entity.pdbx_description
1 polymer ?
#
loop_
_entity_poly.entity_id
_entity_poly.type
_entity_poly.pdbx_seq_one_letter_code
_entity_poly.pdbx_strand_id
1 'polypeptide(L)'
;MSNPFSILFVSLLTFLSGHALGQSSDGGNGHSTANVSPLLNAPPPVPEHLRQAFDRMEAANRRSQDVFRQLSVEQMNFKPSDGTHTPRWNAEHMAGRQLRFFSQIYHALDSSIPVVDWNPQQMPANYEARNPRWSGKDEARAMQRVDDFCRRYAYLLADIQLDQKPPATSWSSLGSLLRQMEKHYDEHTANVKKKFLLPDWPTESSD
;
A
#
# COMPACT_ATOMS: atom_id res chain seq x y z
N MET A 1 -40.50 28.32 -1.78
CA MET A 1 -41.73 27.61 -1.34
C MET A 1 -41.28 26.27 -0.78
N SER A 2 -40.66 26.23 0.40
CA SER A 2 -41.24 26.25 1.76
C SER A 2 -41.68 24.86 2.25
N ASN A 3 -40.75 24.22 2.96
CA ASN A 3 -40.87 23.20 4.04
C ASN A 3 -41.94 23.59 5.11
N PRO A 4 -42.08 22.87 6.26
CA PRO A 4 -42.10 21.42 6.61
C PRO A 4 -43.23 21.12 7.64
N PHE A 5 -43.32 19.92 8.23
CA PHE A 5 -43.91 19.77 9.58
C PHE A 5 -43.17 18.73 10.43
N SER A 6 -42.52 19.23 11.49
CA SER A 6 -42.21 18.51 12.72
C SER A 6 -43.33 18.77 13.72
N ILE A 7 -43.72 17.79 14.55
CA ILE A 7 -44.43 18.05 15.81
C ILE A 7 -43.80 17.24 16.94
N LEU A 8 -43.37 18.01 17.92
CA LEU A 8 -42.90 17.70 19.26
C LEU A 8 -44.10 17.28 20.15
N PHE A 9 -43.94 16.30 21.04
CA PHE A 9 -44.83 16.17 22.20
C PHE A 9 -44.01 16.17 23.49
N VAL A 10 -44.22 17.23 24.28
CA VAL A 10 -43.82 17.37 25.67
C VAL A 10 -45.00 16.98 26.53
N SER A 11 -44.78 16.24 27.62
CA SER A 11 -45.68 16.26 28.77
C SER A 11 -44.94 15.98 30.06
N LEU A 12 -45.50 16.60 31.11
CA LEU A 12 -44.89 17.10 32.32
C LEU A 12 -45.28 16.23 33.54
N LEU A 13 -44.40 16.27 34.55
CA LEU A 13 -44.44 15.76 35.93
C LEU A 13 -45.80 15.53 36.62
N THR A 14 -45.81 14.55 37.56
CA THR A 14 -46.44 14.70 38.90
C THR A 14 -45.75 13.85 40.00
N PHE A 15 -45.43 14.55 41.10
CA PHE A 15 -45.20 14.29 42.55
C PHE A 15 -44.84 12.93 43.22
N LEU A 16 -43.68 12.96 43.90
CA LEU A 16 -43.31 12.64 45.31
C LEU A 16 -44.25 11.86 46.27
N SER A 17 -43.74 10.73 46.81
CA SER A 17 -43.39 10.48 48.24
C SER A 17 -43.62 9.03 48.67
N GLY A 18 -42.67 8.40 49.37
CA GLY A 18 -42.96 7.20 50.18
C GLY A 18 -41.79 6.24 50.44
N HIS A 19 -41.13 6.44 51.58
CA HIS A 19 -40.41 5.52 52.50
C HIS A 19 -39.90 4.13 52.07
N ALA A 20 -38.68 3.87 52.54
CA ALA A 20 -37.86 2.68 52.42
C ALA A 20 -38.43 1.40 53.02
N LEU A 21 -38.10 0.25 52.40
CA LEU A 21 -37.51 -0.94 53.02
C LEU A 21 -37.34 -2.05 51.96
N GLY A 22 -36.17 -2.69 51.93
CA GLY A 22 -36.07 -4.10 51.57
C GLY A 22 -35.51 -4.47 50.19
N GLN A 23 -34.21 -4.77 50.21
CA GLN A 23 -33.52 -5.85 49.47
C GLN A 23 -33.24 -5.74 47.97
N SER A 24 -31.97 -6.05 47.69
CA SER A 24 -31.35 -6.60 46.47
C SER A 24 -31.01 -5.62 45.33
N SER A 25 -29.74 -5.20 45.37
CA SER A 25 -28.80 -5.15 44.23
C SER A 25 -29.29 -4.53 42.92
N ASP A 26 -28.99 -3.25 42.72
CA ASP A 26 -28.23 -2.79 41.55
C ASP A 26 -27.76 -1.32 41.73
N GLY A 27 -26.71 -0.94 41.01
CA GLY A 27 -26.20 0.43 40.94
C GLY A 27 -24.68 0.40 40.81
N GLY A 28 -24.09 0.42 39.62
CA GLY A 28 -24.50 1.20 38.46
C GLY A 28 -23.30 2.07 38.10
N ASN A 29 -22.52 1.60 37.14
CA ASN A 29 -21.83 2.49 36.22
C ASN A 29 -21.59 1.68 34.95
N GLY A 30 -22.62 1.65 34.11
CA GLY A 30 -22.52 1.25 32.72
C GLY A 30 -21.67 2.25 31.94
N HIS A 31 -20.39 2.35 32.28
CA HIS A 31 -19.37 2.68 31.32
C HIS A 31 -19.19 1.42 30.49
N SER A 32 -20.06 1.25 29.49
CA SER A 32 -19.76 0.36 28.38
C SER A 32 -18.58 1.01 27.65
N THR A 33 -17.38 0.76 28.18
CA THR A 33 -16.16 0.87 27.40
C THR A 33 -16.31 -0.19 26.33
N ALA A 34 -16.96 0.19 25.23
CA ALA A 34 -16.75 -0.49 23.97
C ALA A 34 -15.24 -0.70 23.89
N ASN A 35 -14.84 -1.95 23.93
CA ASN A 35 -13.46 -2.37 23.89
C ASN A 35 -13.00 -2.09 22.45
N VAL A 36 -12.77 -0.81 22.13
CA VAL A 36 -12.18 -0.38 20.87
C VAL A 36 -10.70 -0.63 21.04
N SER A 37 -10.31 -1.90 20.89
CA SER A 37 -8.96 -2.28 20.49
C SER A 37 -8.98 -2.45 18.97
N PRO A 38 -8.73 -1.42 18.15
CA PRO A 38 -8.48 -1.61 16.74
C PRO A 38 -6.97 -1.77 16.55
N LEU A 39 -6.34 -2.68 17.30
CA LEU A 39 -4.90 -2.92 17.21
C LEU A 39 -4.64 -4.41 17.42
N LEU A 40 -4.03 -5.02 16.39
CA LEU A 40 -3.26 -6.27 16.43
C LEU A 40 -3.96 -7.60 16.11
N ASN A 41 -4.94 -7.65 15.21
CA ASN A 41 -5.08 -8.88 14.42
C ASN A 41 -4.01 -8.85 13.33
N ALA A 42 -3.17 -9.89 13.28
CA ALA A 42 -2.27 -10.10 12.15
C ALA A 42 -3.09 -10.06 10.85
N PRO A 43 -2.57 -9.45 9.77
CA PRO A 43 -3.28 -9.45 8.50
C PRO A 43 -3.63 -10.90 8.13
N PRO A 44 -4.85 -11.17 7.63
CA PRO A 44 -5.20 -12.52 7.23
C PRO A 44 -4.17 -13.06 6.22
N PRO A 45 -3.88 -14.36 6.24
CA PRO A 45 -2.85 -14.92 5.37
C PRO A 45 -3.21 -14.75 3.88
N VAL A 46 -2.18 -14.73 3.04
CA VAL A 46 -2.36 -14.81 1.58
C VAL A 46 -3.11 -16.11 1.25
N PRO A 47 -4.17 -16.08 0.41
CA PRO A 47 -4.87 -17.29 -0.01
C PRO A 47 -3.91 -18.35 -0.58
N GLU A 48 -4.13 -19.61 -0.20
CA GLU A 48 -3.22 -20.73 -0.49
C GLU A 48 -2.84 -20.83 -1.97
N HIS A 49 -3.84 -20.71 -2.86
CA HIS A 49 -3.66 -20.81 -4.31
C HIS A 49 -2.88 -19.64 -4.91
N LEU A 50 -2.72 -18.53 -4.18
CA LEU A 50 -1.98 -17.34 -4.60
C LEU A 50 -0.58 -17.27 -3.98
N ARG A 51 -0.33 -17.99 -2.88
CA ARG A 51 0.88 -17.83 -2.05
C ARG A 51 2.16 -17.89 -2.87
N GLN A 52 2.31 -18.92 -3.72
CA GLN A 52 3.53 -19.10 -4.51
C GLN A 52 3.77 -17.92 -5.48
N ALA A 53 2.72 -17.34 -6.05
CA ALA A 53 2.85 -16.21 -6.97
C ALA A 53 3.20 -14.91 -6.25
N PHE A 54 2.60 -14.67 -5.07
CA PHE A 54 2.99 -13.56 -4.20
C PHE A 54 4.44 -13.70 -3.73
N ASP A 55 4.84 -14.88 -3.27
CA ASP A 55 6.20 -15.10 -2.76
C ASP A 55 7.27 -14.84 -3.84
N ARG A 56 6.98 -15.19 -5.11
CA ARG A 56 7.87 -14.87 -6.24
C ARG A 56 7.95 -13.37 -6.53
N MET A 57 6.81 -12.68 -6.58
CA MET A 57 6.74 -11.23 -6.78
C MET A 57 7.55 -10.49 -5.70
N GLU A 58 7.34 -10.84 -4.43
CA GLU A 58 8.05 -10.23 -3.32
C GLU A 58 9.53 -10.62 -3.29
N ALA A 59 9.90 -11.83 -3.72
CA ALA A 59 11.30 -12.19 -3.88
C ALA A 59 11.99 -11.32 -4.94
N ALA A 60 11.31 -10.98 -6.04
CA ALA A 60 11.84 -10.05 -7.04
C ALA A 60 12.00 -8.63 -6.50
N ASN A 61 11.03 -8.15 -5.72
CA ASN A 61 11.15 -6.88 -5.03
C ASN A 61 12.31 -6.89 -4.01
N ARG A 62 12.45 -7.92 -3.17
CA ARG A 62 13.59 -8.05 -2.23
C ARG A 62 14.94 -8.02 -2.93
N ARG A 63 15.12 -8.74 -4.04
CA ARG A 63 16.35 -8.68 -4.85
C ARG A 63 16.62 -7.27 -5.38
N SER A 64 15.57 -6.56 -5.76
CA SER A 64 15.66 -5.17 -6.21
C SER A 64 16.10 -4.27 -5.05
N GLN A 65 15.46 -4.40 -3.88
CA GLN A 65 15.82 -3.68 -2.66
C GLN A 65 17.28 -3.88 -2.28
N ASP A 66 17.83 -5.09 -2.42
CA ASP A 66 19.23 -5.38 -2.11
C ASP A 66 20.21 -4.59 -2.98
N VAL A 67 19.84 -4.32 -4.23
CA VAL A 67 20.61 -3.47 -5.15
C VAL A 67 20.47 -2.00 -4.74
N PHE A 68 19.24 -1.51 -4.54
CA PHE A 68 19.02 -0.11 -4.18
C PHE A 68 19.63 0.26 -2.83
N ARG A 69 19.61 -0.64 -1.83
CA ARG A 69 20.09 -0.35 -0.47
C ARG A 69 21.56 0.11 -0.41
N GLN A 70 22.33 -0.18 -1.47
CA GLN A 70 23.74 0.18 -1.61
C GLN A 70 23.95 1.57 -2.21
N LEU A 71 22.90 2.21 -2.75
CA LEU A 71 23.04 3.45 -3.50
C LEU A 71 22.98 4.70 -2.61
N SER A 72 23.96 5.58 -2.79
CA SER A 72 23.98 6.91 -2.19
C SER A 72 22.87 7.81 -2.76
N VAL A 73 22.62 8.97 -2.13
CA VAL A 73 21.67 9.95 -2.65
C VAL A 73 22.08 10.45 -4.04
N GLU A 74 23.37 10.65 -4.27
CA GLU A 74 23.90 11.07 -5.57
C GLU A 74 23.67 9.99 -6.64
N GLN A 75 24.02 8.73 -6.33
CA GLN A 75 23.80 7.59 -7.23
C GLN A 75 22.31 7.38 -7.54
N MET A 76 21.42 7.56 -6.55
CA MET A 76 19.97 7.49 -6.80
C MET A 76 19.50 8.55 -7.81
N ASN A 77 20.08 9.74 -7.75
CA ASN A 77 19.72 10.87 -8.61
C ASN A 77 20.56 10.97 -9.89
N PHE A 78 21.51 10.06 -10.10
CA PHE A 78 22.36 10.04 -11.28
C PHE A 78 21.51 10.04 -12.56
N LYS A 79 21.82 10.98 -13.45
CA LYS A 79 21.19 11.15 -14.77
C LYS A 79 22.14 10.56 -15.82
N PRO A 80 21.88 9.33 -16.31
CA PRO A 80 22.73 8.67 -17.29
C PRO A 80 22.88 9.47 -18.58
N SER A 81 24.10 9.57 -19.09
CA SER A 81 24.40 10.16 -20.41
C SER A 81 23.78 9.38 -21.58
N ASP A 82 23.47 8.08 -21.40
CA ASP A 82 22.81 7.23 -22.40
C ASP A 82 21.30 7.49 -22.55
N GLY A 83 20.75 8.47 -21.81
CA GLY A 83 19.35 8.86 -21.85
C GLY A 83 18.41 7.90 -21.12
N THR A 84 18.92 6.87 -20.44
CA THR A 84 18.08 5.97 -19.64
C THR A 84 17.60 6.64 -18.34
N HIS A 85 16.50 6.14 -17.78
CA HIS A 85 15.94 6.63 -16.52
C HIS A 85 16.92 6.56 -15.36
N THR A 86 16.87 7.51 -14.43
CA THR A 86 17.66 7.48 -13.19
C THR A 86 17.37 6.23 -12.34
N PRO A 87 18.29 5.78 -11.47
CA PRO A 87 17.98 4.72 -10.51
C PRO A 87 16.74 5.02 -9.68
N ARG A 88 16.56 6.27 -9.20
CA ARG A 88 15.36 6.66 -8.45
C ARG A 88 14.09 6.53 -9.25
N TRP A 89 14.07 6.96 -10.51
CA TRP A 89 12.90 6.78 -11.35
C TRP A 89 12.53 5.30 -11.45
N ASN A 90 13.50 4.40 -11.60
CA ASN A 90 13.24 2.96 -11.67
C ASN A 90 12.64 2.44 -10.35
N ALA A 91 13.17 2.83 -9.19
CA ALA A 91 12.62 2.45 -7.89
C ALA A 91 11.16 2.95 -7.72
N GLU A 92 10.92 4.24 -7.99
CA GLU A 92 9.59 4.84 -7.90
C GLU A 92 8.61 4.21 -8.91
N HIS A 93 9.07 3.90 -10.12
CA HIS A 93 8.28 3.26 -11.15
C HIS A 93 7.87 1.83 -10.77
N MET A 94 8.83 1.01 -10.33
CA MET A 94 8.55 -0.37 -9.88
C MET A 94 7.51 -0.39 -8.77
N ALA A 95 7.81 0.29 -7.66
CA ALA A 95 6.93 0.32 -6.49
C ALA A 95 5.59 1.00 -6.79
N GLY A 96 5.62 2.14 -7.49
CA GLY A 96 4.42 2.91 -7.82
C GLY A 96 3.47 2.16 -8.74
N ARG A 97 3.99 1.39 -9.70
CA ARG A 97 3.15 0.61 -10.62
C ARG A 97 2.47 -0.57 -9.92
N GLN A 98 3.20 -1.30 -9.07
CA GLN A 98 2.62 -2.36 -8.25
C GLN A 98 1.53 -1.79 -7.33
N LEU A 99 1.85 -0.73 -6.58
CA LEU A 99 0.91 -0.10 -5.66
C LEU A 99 -0.37 0.36 -6.35
N ARG A 100 -0.26 0.98 -7.53
CA ARG A 100 -1.41 1.41 -8.32
C ARG A 100 -2.29 0.22 -8.72
N PHE A 101 -1.72 -0.82 -9.30
CA PHE A 101 -2.53 -1.97 -9.74
C PHE A 101 -3.27 -2.64 -8.59
N PHE A 102 -2.56 -2.92 -7.49
CA PHE A 102 -3.16 -3.61 -6.35
C PHE A 102 -4.15 -2.73 -5.59
N SER A 103 -3.86 -1.45 -5.38
CA SER A 103 -4.81 -0.54 -4.72
C SER A 103 -6.11 -0.36 -5.51
N GLN A 104 -6.06 -0.35 -6.85
CA GLN A 104 -7.26 -0.35 -7.69
C GLN A 104 -8.10 -1.62 -7.52
N ILE A 105 -7.45 -2.79 -7.52
CA ILE A 105 -8.13 -4.08 -7.34
C ILE A 105 -8.76 -4.15 -5.95
N TYR A 106 -8.01 -3.81 -4.90
CA TYR A 106 -8.50 -3.85 -3.53
C TYR A 106 -9.61 -2.83 -3.29
N HIS A 107 -9.50 -1.61 -3.83
CA HIS A 107 -10.57 -0.63 -3.75
C HIS A 107 -11.88 -1.12 -4.40
N ALA A 108 -11.78 -1.87 -5.50
CA ALA A 108 -12.96 -2.43 -6.17
C ALA A 108 -13.63 -3.57 -5.37
N LEU A 109 -12.88 -4.20 -4.46
CA LEU A 109 -13.38 -5.27 -3.57
C LEU A 109 -13.82 -4.72 -2.20
N ASP A 110 -13.14 -3.67 -1.73
CA ASP A 110 -13.40 -2.95 -0.49
C ASP A 110 -13.07 -1.46 -0.69
N SER A 111 -14.10 -0.64 -0.82
CA SER A 111 -13.97 0.79 -1.14
C SER A 111 -13.37 1.63 -0.01
N SER A 112 -13.21 1.08 1.20
CA SER A 112 -12.49 1.74 2.29
C SER A 112 -10.97 1.82 2.04
N ILE A 113 -10.44 0.98 1.15
CA ILE A 113 -9.04 0.98 0.76
C ILE A 113 -8.84 2.04 -0.33
N PRO A 114 -7.98 3.05 -0.14
CA PRO A 114 -7.79 4.10 -1.13
C PRO A 114 -7.06 3.57 -2.37
N VAL A 115 -7.43 4.09 -3.55
CA VAL A 115 -6.61 3.97 -4.76
C VAL A 115 -5.41 4.90 -4.61
N VAL A 116 -4.20 4.37 -4.79
CA VAL A 116 -2.96 5.13 -4.63
C VAL A 116 -2.19 5.11 -5.95
N ASP A 117 -2.01 6.28 -6.57
CA ASP A 117 -1.16 6.43 -7.74
C ASP A 117 0.12 7.18 -7.38
N TRP A 118 1.19 6.41 -7.21
CA TRP A 118 2.55 6.88 -6.97
C TRP A 118 3.46 6.63 -8.18
N ASN A 119 2.89 6.20 -9.30
CA ASN A 119 3.66 5.85 -10.48
C ASN A 119 4.13 7.13 -11.18
N PRO A 120 5.44 7.36 -11.35
CA PRO A 120 5.93 8.48 -12.14
C PRO A 120 5.45 8.35 -13.59
N GLN A 121 5.41 9.50 -14.28
CA GLN A 121 5.18 9.51 -15.71
C GLN A 121 6.25 8.68 -16.43
N GLN A 122 5.88 8.09 -17.57
CA GLN A 122 6.81 7.39 -18.45
C GLN A 122 7.62 8.43 -19.23
N MET A 123 8.94 8.46 -19.04
CA MET A 123 9.86 9.36 -19.76
C MET A 123 9.51 10.86 -19.69
N PRO A 124 9.27 11.47 -18.52
CA PRO A 124 9.06 12.91 -18.44
C PRO A 124 10.37 13.63 -18.76
N ALA A 125 10.30 14.66 -19.61
CA ALA A 125 11.46 15.51 -19.94
C ALA A 125 12.08 16.16 -18.69
N ASN A 126 11.26 16.39 -17.67
CA ASN A 126 11.58 16.98 -16.39
C ASN A 126 11.19 16.04 -15.23
N TYR A 127 11.76 14.84 -15.18
CA TYR A 127 11.54 13.95 -14.04
C TYR A 127 11.87 14.63 -12.71
N GLU A 128 10.85 14.74 -11.84
CA GLU A 128 10.98 15.20 -10.46
C GLU A 128 10.74 14.03 -9.52
N ALA A 129 11.77 13.72 -8.73
CA ALA A 129 11.70 12.73 -7.66
C ALA A 129 10.67 13.15 -6.60
N ARG A 130 9.85 12.21 -6.12
CA ARG A 130 8.97 12.48 -4.97
C ARG A 130 9.79 12.77 -3.71
N ASN A 131 10.93 12.09 -3.55
CA ASN A 131 11.82 12.27 -2.42
C ASN A 131 13.29 12.40 -2.87
N PRO A 132 13.74 13.57 -3.39
CA PRO A 132 15.07 13.70 -3.98
C PRO A 132 16.23 13.48 -3.01
N ARG A 133 15.97 13.57 -1.69
CA ARG A 133 16.97 13.39 -0.63
C ARG A 133 17.06 11.96 -0.09
N TRP A 134 16.20 11.05 -0.54
CA TRP A 134 16.22 9.68 -0.07
C TRP A 134 17.42 8.93 -0.61
N SER A 135 18.13 8.23 0.27
CA SER A 135 19.12 7.24 -0.14
C SER A 135 18.42 6.04 -0.78
N GLY A 136 19.18 5.15 -1.40
CA GLY A 136 18.61 3.89 -1.88
C GLY A 136 18.11 2.98 -0.76
N LYS A 137 18.58 3.15 0.49
CA LYS A 137 18.00 2.48 1.68
C LYS A 137 16.58 2.94 1.95
N ASP A 138 16.28 4.22 1.74
CA ASP A 138 14.95 4.78 1.99
C ASP A 138 13.97 4.37 0.89
N GLU A 139 14.42 4.33 -0.37
CA GLU A 139 13.63 3.78 -1.48
C GLU A 139 13.37 2.29 -1.29
N ALA A 140 14.37 1.49 -0.88
CA ALA A 140 14.19 0.08 -0.57
C ALA A 140 13.13 -0.16 0.53
N ARG A 141 13.11 0.69 1.56
CA ARG A 141 12.04 0.66 2.59
C ARG A 141 10.67 1.01 2.01
N ALA A 142 10.60 1.95 1.07
CA ALA A 142 9.35 2.28 0.39
C ALA A 142 8.84 1.14 -0.48
N MET A 143 9.73 0.45 -1.19
CA MET A 143 9.42 -0.75 -1.96
C MET A 143 8.90 -1.88 -1.06
N GLN A 144 9.50 -2.10 0.12
CA GLN A 144 8.99 -3.07 1.09
C GLN A 144 7.58 -2.73 1.57
N ARG A 145 7.29 -1.45 1.85
CA ARG A 145 5.94 -1.02 2.26
C ARG A 145 4.87 -1.30 1.18
N VAL A 146 5.25 -1.34 -0.10
CA VAL A 146 4.34 -1.72 -1.18
C VAL A 146 4.03 -3.23 -1.13
N ASP A 147 5.04 -4.08 -0.90
CA ASP A 147 4.80 -5.51 -0.67
C ASP A 147 3.93 -5.74 0.57
N ASP A 148 4.22 -5.04 1.67
CA ASP A 148 3.44 -5.14 2.91
C ASP A 148 1.97 -4.75 2.67
N PHE A 149 1.73 -3.71 1.87
CA PHE A 149 0.37 -3.32 1.44
C PHE A 149 -0.29 -4.41 0.61
N CYS A 150 0.38 -4.94 -0.42
CA CYS A 150 -0.14 -6.02 -1.25
C CYS A 150 -0.46 -7.28 -0.42
N ARG A 151 0.45 -7.68 0.47
CA ARG A 151 0.26 -8.84 1.32
C ARG A 151 -0.87 -8.65 2.32
N ARG A 152 -0.97 -7.47 2.95
CA ARG A 152 -2.00 -7.14 3.94
C ARG A 152 -3.42 -7.34 3.40
N TYR A 153 -3.65 -7.02 2.13
CA TYR A 153 -4.98 -7.06 1.51
C TYR A 153 -5.18 -8.26 0.56
N ALA A 154 -4.19 -9.15 0.46
CA ALA A 154 -4.28 -10.32 -0.42
C ALA A 154 -5.46 -11.25 -0.10
N TYR A 155 -5.98 -11.23 1.14
CA TYR A 155 -7.16 -11.99 1.54
C TYR A 155 -8.42 -11.63 0.75
N LEU A 156 -8.52 -10.40 0.23
CA LEU A 156 -9.64 -9.98 -0.62
C LEU A 156 -9.69 -10.73 -1.95
N LEU A 157 -8.59 -11.39 -2.33
CA LEU A 157 -8.47 -12.17 -3.57
C LEU A 157 -8.81 -13.66 -3.37
N ALA A 158 -9.34 -14.06 -2.20
CA ALA A 158 -9.59 -15.46 -1.87
C ALA A 158 -10.45 -16.19 -2.92
N ASP A 159 -11.44 -15.51 -3.48
CA ASP A 159 -12.37 -16.09 -4.46
C ASP A 159 -11.93 -15.90 -5.93
N ILE A 160 -10.76 -15.32 -6.17
CA ILE A 160 -10.22 -15.06 -7.52
C ILE A 160 -9.09 -16.04 -7.82
N GLN A 161 -9.29 -16.92 -8.80
CA GLN A 161 -8.29 -17.86 -9.28
C GLN A 161 -7.24 -17.20 -10.18
N LEU A 162 -6.08 -17.83 -10.35
CA LEU A 162 -4.96 -17.27 -11.12
C LEU A 162 -5.27 -17.04 -12.61
N ASP A 163 -6.22 -17.78 -13.17
CA ASP A 163 -6.67 -17.66 -14.56
C ASP A 163 -7.85 -16.68 -14.72
N GLN A 164 -8.41 -16.19 -13.63
CA GLN A 164 -9.52 -15.24 -13.64
C GLN A 164 -9.04 -13.79 -13.69
N LYS A 165 -9.82 -12.95 -14.36
CA LYS A 165 -9.60 -11.51 -14.45
C LYS A 165 -9.91 -10.83 -13.11
N PRO A 166 -8.98 -10.06 -12.51
CA PRO A 166 -9.30 -9.26 -11.34
C PRO A 166 -10.15 -8.03 -11.72
N PRO A 167 -10.90 -7.43 -10.77
CA PRO A 167 -11.67 -6.23 -11.03
C PRO A 167 -10.77 -5.01 -11.29
N ALA A 168 -11.36 -3.95 -11.85
CA ALA A 168 -10.72 -2.64 -12.05
C ALA A 168 -9.36 -2.66 -12.77
N THR A 169 -9.11 -3.67 -13.61
CA THR A 169 -7.87 -3.79 -14.36
C THR A 169 -8.08 -4.22 -15.81
N SER A 170 -7.10 -3.91 -16.66
CA SER A 170 -7.03 -4.38 -18.05
C SER A 170 -6.34 -5.74 -18.19
N TRP A 171 -5.71 -6.27 -17.13
CA TRP A 171 -5.06 -7.59 -17.17
C TRP A 171 -6.10 -8.69 -17.44
N SER A 172 -5.71 -9.66 -18.29
CA SER A 172 -6.57 -10.79 -18.64
C SER A 172 -6.74 -11.80 -17.50
N SER A 173 -5.73 -11.92 -16.62
CA SER A 173 -5.82 -12.76 -15.43
C SER A 173 -4.94 -12.28 -14.28
N LEU A 174 -5.30 -12.66 -13.04
CA LEU A 174 -4.55 -12.33 -11.83
C LEU A 174 -3.13 -12.90 -11.87
N GLY A 175 -2.97 -14.14 -12.35
CA GLY A 175 -1.68 -14.78 -12.53
C GLY A 175 -0.80 -14.05 -13.55
N SER A 176 -1.39 -13.43 -14.58
CA SER A 176 -0.63 -12.61 -15.55
C SER A 176 -0.12 -11.31 -14.92
N LEU A 177 -0.95 -10.64 -14.12
CA LEU A 177 -0.53 -9.47 -13.34
C LEU A 177 0.61 -9.82 -12.37
N LEU A 178 0.46 -10.88 -11.57
CA LEU A 178 1.48 -11.28 -10.58
C LEU A 178 2.82 -11.62 -11.24
N ARG A 179 2.80 -12.41 -12.33
CA ARG A 179 4.01 -12.70 -13.12
C ARG A 179 4.60 -11.44 -13.75
N GLN A 180 3.78 -10.50 -14.21
CA GLN A 180 4.27 -9.24 -14.74
C GLN A 180 4.98 -8.43 -13.67
N MET A 181 4.48 -8.38 -12.43
CA MET A 181 5.14 -7.65 -11.34
C MET A 181 6.50 -8.28 -11.00
N GLU A 182 6.59 -9.61 -10.93
CA GLU A 182 7.88 -10.32 -10.80
C GLU A 182 8.87 -9.89 -11.90
N LYS A 183 8.47 -10.02 -13.17
CA LYS A 183 9.30 -9.66 -14.33
C LYS A 183 9.67 -8.17 -14.34
N HIS A 184 8.74 -7.30 -13.96
CA HIS A 184 8.91 -5.85 -13.91
C HIS A 184 10.06 -5.45 -12.98
N TYR A 185 10.11 -6.05 -11.77
CA TYR A 185 11.22 -5.84 -10.86
C TYR A 185 12.55 -6.32 -11.42
N ASP A 186 12.60 -7.53 -11.98
CA ASP A 186 13.84 -8.08 -12.51
C ASP A 186 14.39 -7.25 -13.69
N GLU A 187 13.53 -6.82 -14.62
CA GLU A 187 13.93 -6.00 -15.78
C GLU A 187 14.45 -4.62 -15.38
N HIS A 188 13.72 -3.88 -14.54
CA HIS A 188 14.14 -2.55 -14.13
C HIS A 188 15.36 -2.59 -13.21
N THR A 189 15.50 -3.62 -12.37
CA THR A 189 16.72 -3.82 -11.57
C THR A 189 17.92 -4.14 -12.44
N ALA A 190 17.77 -4.95 -13.49
CA ALA A 190 18.85 -5.18 -14.46
C ALA A 190 19.25 -3.88 -15.16
N ASN A 191 18.29 -3.00 -15.49
CA ASN A 191 18.57 -1.69 -16.08
C ASN A 191 19.28 -0.72 -15.13
N VAL A 192 19.07 -0.85 -13.82
CA VAL A 192 19.84 -0.10 -12.82
C VAL A 192 21.27 -0.62 -12.72
N LYS A 193 21.46 -1.93 -12.61
CA LYS A 193 22.80 -2.55 -12.53
C LYS A 193 23.70 -2.17 -13.71
N LYS A 194 23.14 -2.07 -14.92
CA LYS A 194 23.89 -1.62 -16.11
C LYS A 194 24.51 -0.23 -15.94
N LYS A 195 23.91 0.65 -15.15
CA LYS A 195 24.41 2.02 -14.92
C LYS A 195 25.70 2.05 -14.13
N PHE A 196 25.94 1.05 -13.28
CA PHE A 196 27.16 0.95 -12.49
C PHE A 196 28.41 0.74 -13.36
N LEU A 197 28.20 0.41 -14.64
CA LEU A 197 29.25 0.22 -15.64
C LEU A 197 29.41 1.45 -16.56
N LEU A 198 28.61 2.50 -16.38
CA LEU A 198 28.72 3.70 -17.20
C LEU A 198 29.96 4.52 -16.78
N PRO A 199 30.70 5.10 -17.74
CA PRO A 199 31.91 5.87 -17.43
C PRO A 199 31.67 7.09 -16.53
N ASP A 200 30.45 7.64 -16.54
CA ASP A 200 30.01 8.80 -15.77
C ASP A 200 29.29 8.43 -14.47
N TRP A 201 29.26 7.15 -14.08
CA TRP A 201 28.66 6.71 -12.82
C TRP A 201 29.36 7.37 -11.62
N PRO A 202 28.61 7.99 -10.69
CA PRO A 202 29.21 8.67 -9.54
C PRO A 202 29.86 7.64 -8.60
N THR A 203 31.16 7.82 -8.40
CA THR A 203 31.93 7.11 -7.37
C THR A 203 31.60 7.71 -6.01
N GLU A 204 31.52 6.90 -4.95
CA GLU A 204 31.30 7.45 -3.62
C GLU A 204 32.47 8.38 -3.27
N SER A 205 32.19 9.67 -3.04
CA SER A 205 33.15 10.55 -2.40
C SER A 205 33.39 10.01 -1.00
N SER A 206 34.65 9.72 -0.69
CA SER A 206 35.09 9.32 0.64
C SER A 206 34.97 10.52 1.57
N ASP A 207 33.79 10.74 2.13
CA ASP A 207 33.61 11.64 3.28
C ASP A 207 33.72 10.86 4.59
#